data_AF-A0A961DE44-F1
#
_entry.id   AF-A0A961DE44-F1
#
_cell.length_a   1.000
_cell.length_b   1.000
_cell.length_c   1.000
_cell.angle_alpha   90.00
_cell.angle_beta   90.00
_cell.angle_gamma   90.00
#
_symmetry.space_group_name_H-M   'P 1'
#
loop_
_entity.id
_entity.type
_entity.pdbx_description
1 polymer ?
#
loop_
_entity_poly.entity_id
_entity_poly.type
_entity_poly.pdbx_seq_one_letter_code
_entity_poly.pdbx_strand_id
1 'polypeptide(L)'
;MRWPVLLLLLMTAALGAGSEIVEIPCTTWFEGGITTTDVIVIAEVVQTESEVVPLNGQMLLKEACLVRIDKVIGNCPKLQRAKAVLLKREYPHDPYEQIDPDWGRYRHLRPGWKTVLLVHYYENDLAVGSDAVIGLTNDTQSLPEILRRAGLNFSLYTDEDLVVWKAASPRMYPDLVARVAYERELLEKARSMTGLSWGERLLLGCVVPGLIFVVSRLLIRIKRS
;
A
#
# COMPACT_ATOMS: atom_id res chain seq x y z
N MET A 1 -31.95 3.14 0.94
CA MET A 1 -30.89 4.14 1.19
C MET A 1 -30.88 4.60 2.66
N ARG A 2 -30.48 3.74 3.62
CA ARG A 2 -30.43 4.10 5.07
C ARG A 2 -29.09 3.77 5.76
N TRP A 3 -28.10 3.29 4.99
CA TRP A 3 -26.85 2.72 5.49
C TRP A 3 -25.84 3.70 6.11
N PRO A 4 -25.54 4.89 5.54
CA PRO A 4 -24.56 5.78 6.17
C PRO A 4 -25.06 6.32 7.52
N VAL A 5 -26.37 6.32 7.76
CA VAL A 5 -26.98 6.92 8.94
C VAL A 5 -26.86 6.04 10.18
N LEU A 6 -26.98 4.71 10.06
CA LEU A 6 -26.89 3.80 11.21
C LEU A 6 -25.44 3.64 11.68
N LEU A 7 -24.48 3.58 10.74
CA LEU A 7 -23.05 3.62 11.02
C LEU A 7 -22.69 4.94 11.72
N LEU A 8 -23.05 6.11 11.17
CA LEU A 8 -22.75 7.41 11.80
C LEU A 8 -23.37 7.59 13.21
N LEU A 9 -24.57 7.05 13.45
CA LEU A 9 -25.25 7.18 14.75
C LEU A 9 -24.62 6.33 15.87
N LEU A 10 -24.04 5.16 15.54
CA LEU A 10 -23.26 4.37 16.49
C LEU A 10 -21.81 4.87 16.62
N MET A 11 -21.25 5.46 15.56
CA MET A 11 -19.90 6.04 15.52
C MET A 11 -19.69 7.22 16.49
N THR A 12 -20.72 8.05 16.68
CA THR A 12 -20.64 9.25 17.55
C THR A 12 -20.56 8.90 19.04
N ALA A 13 -21.12 7.75 19.45
CA ALA A 13 -21.09 7.31 20.85
C ALA A 13 -19.73 6.73 21.26
N ALA A 14 -18.98 6.11 20.34
CA ALA A 14 -17.70 5.46 20.63
C ALA A 14 -16.48 6.39 20.50
N LEU A 15 -16.54 7.42 19.64
CA LEU A 15 -15.40 8.29 19.31
C LEU A 15 -15.48 9.70 19.93
N GLY A 16 -16.61 10.03 20.57
CA GLY A 16 -16.91 11.35 21.14
C GLY A 16 -17.33 12.36 20.08
N ALA A 17 -18.25 13.28 20.45
CA ALA A 17 -18.75 14.32 19.54
C ALA A 17 -17.59 15.17 18.97
N GLY A 18 -17.55 15.32 17.64
CA GLY A 18 -16.55 16.13 16.91
C GLY A 18 -15.35 15.37 16.34
N SER A 19 -15.34 14.03 16.37
CA SER A 19 -14.29 13.23 15.72
C SER A 19 -14.41 13.22 14.20
N GLU A 20 -13.38 13.68 13.49
CA GLU A 20 -13.28 13.54 12.03
C GLU A 20 -12.96 12.07 11.70
N ILE A 21 -13.88 11.42 10.98
CA ILE A 21 -13.70 10.08 10.42
C ILE A 21 -13.34 10.26 8.95
N VAL A 22 -12.19 9.73 8.55
CA VAL A 22 -11.75 9.77 7.16
C VAL A 22 -12.10 8.45 6.49
N GLU A 23 -12.90 8.53 5.43
CA GLU A 23 -13.17 7.36 4.59
C GLU A 23 -12.03 7.17 3.60
N ILE A 24 -11.49 5.95 3.53
CA ILE A 24 -10.45 5.59 2.57
C ILE A 24 -10.95 4.41 1.72
N PRO A 25 -11.11 4.58 0.41
CA PRO A 25 -11.46 3.48 -0.47
C PRO A 25 -10.28 2.50 -0.60
N CYS A 26 -10.61 1.21 -0.63
CA CYS A 26 -9.68 0.16 -1.01
C CYS A 26 -9.77 -0.06 -2.52
N THR A 27 -8.69 0.24 -3.23
CA THR A 27 -8.69 0.24 -4.68
C THR A 27 -7.54 -0.57 -5.27
N THR A 28 -7.80 -1.19 -6.41
CA THR A 28 -6.85 -2.08 -7.09
C THR A 28 -5.84 -1.34 -7.98
N TRP A 29 -6.08 -0.07 -8.34
CA TRP A 29 -5.15 0.71 -9.17
C TRP A 29 -3.84 1.05 -8.45
N PHE A 30 -3.82 1.03 -7.11
CA PHE A 30 -2.57 1.06 -6.33
C PHE A 30 -1.88 -0.31 -6.21
N GLU A 31 -2.53 -1.42 -6.60
CA GLU A 31 -1.93 -2.77 -6.56
C GLU A 31 -0.86 -2.96 -7.65
N GLY A 32 -0.79 -2.07 -8.65
CA GLY A 32 0.25 -2.08 -9.71
C GLY A 32 1.61 -1.49 -9.30
N GLY A 33 1.72 -0.94 -8.09
CA GLY A 33 2.95 -0.31 -7.62
C GLY A 33 2.98 -0.16 -6.10
N ILE A 34 3.76 -1.01 -5.44
CA ILE A 34 4.28 -0.76 -4.07
C ILE A 34 5.32 0.37 -4.16
N THR A 35 4.93 1.54 -4.66
CA THR A 35 5.90 2.57 -5.04
C THR A 35 5.97 3.72 -4.06
N THR A 36 4.92 4.04 -3.31
CA THR A 36 5.00 5.12 -2.31
C THR A 36 3.98 4.90 -1.19
N THR A 37 4.35 4.21 -0.11
CA THR A 37 3.57 4.36 1.13
C THR A 37 3.90 5.73 1.69
N ASP A 38 3.03 6.70 1.47
CA ASP A 38 3.26 8.08 1.89
C ASP A 38 2.97 8.27 3.38
N VAL A 39 2.02 7.49 3.91
CA VAL A 39 1.58 7.58 5.30
C VAL A 39 1.36 6.19 5.89
N ILE A 40 1.80 6.02 7.14
CA ILE A 40 1.52 4.84 7.95
C ILE A 40 0.59 5.24 9.08
N VAL A 41 -0.47 4.47 9.27
CA VAL A 41 -1.41 4.65 10.38
C VAL A 41 -1.32 3.44 11.30
N ILE A 42 -0.95 3.68 12.55
CA ILE A 42 -1.06 2.70 13.63
C ILE A 42 -2.44 2.90 14.24
N ALA A 43 -3.23 1.83 14.24
CA ALA A 43 -4.62 1.89 14.61
C ALA A 43 -5.05 0.65 15.41
N GLU A 44 -6.27 0.70 15.91
CA GLU A 44 -6.94 -0.41 16.54
C GLU A 44 -8.28 -0.65 15.84
N VAL A 45 -8.56 -1.90 15.50
CA VAL A 45 -9.83 -2.29 14.88
C VAL A 45 -10.95 -2.06 15.89
N VAL A 46 -11.95 -1.28 15.50
CA VAL A 46 -13.14 -1.04 16.30
C VAL A 46 -14.24 -1.98 15.86
N GLN A 47 -14.43 -2.10 14.54
CA GLN A 47 -15.54 -2.86 13.96
C GLN A 47 -15.20 -3.27 12.52
N THR A 48 -15.71 -4.43 12.13
CA THR A 48 -15.62 -4.97 10.76
C THR A 48 -16.99 -5.44 10.33
N GLU A 49 -17.35 -5.16 9.08
CA GLU A 49 -18.61 -5.60 8.48
C GLU A 49 -18.36 -6.16 7.09
N SER A 50 -19.05 -7.24 6.76
CA SER A 50 -19.01 -7.88 5.44
C SER A 50 -20.42 -8.30 5.05
N GLU A 51 -20.86 -7.94 3.84
CA GLU A 51 -22.20 -8.22 3.34
C GLU A 51 -22.18 -8.64 1.87
N VAL A 52 -23.09 -9.55 1.49
CA VAL A 52 -23.41 -9.89 0.10
C VAL A 52 -24.72 -9.21 -0.27
N VAL A 53 -24.68 -8.29 -1.24
CA VAL A 53 -25.85 -7.52 -1.68
C VAL A 53 -26.19 -7.88 -3.12
N PRO A 54 -27.40 -8.39 -3.42
CA PRO A 54 -27.83 -8.57 -4.80
C PRO A 54 -28.07 -7.20 -5.46
N LEU A 55 -27.43 -6.95 -6.61
CA LEU A 55 -27.56 -5.70 -7.38
C LEU A 55 -27.67 -6.01 -8.87
N ASN A 56 -28.81 -5.67 -9.49
CA ASN A 56 -29.02 -5.77 -10.94
C ASN A 56 -28.68 -7.15 -11.56
N GLY A 57 -28.96 -8.25 -10.85
CA GLY A 57 -28.65 -9.61 -11.31
C GLY A 57 -27.20 -10.04 -11.07
N GLN A 58 -26.37 -9.20 -10.46
CA GLN A 58 -25.04 -9.53 -9.94
C GLN A 58 -25.06 -9.62 -8.41
N MET A 59 -24.05 -10.27 -7.84
CA MET A 59 -23.78 -10.20 -6.40
C MET A 59 -22.70 -9.13 -6.18
N LEU A 60 -22.99 -8.15 -5.33
CA LEU A 60 -22.04 -7.14 -4.91
C LEU A 60 -21.58 -7.49 -3.50
N LEU A 61 -20.31 -7.82 -3.37
CA LEU A 61 -19.72 -8.14 -2.08
C LEU A 61 -19.10 -6.86 -1.51
N LYS A 62 -19.43 -6.56 -0.25
CA LYS A 62 -19.04 -5.32 0.41
C LYS A 62 -18.32 -5.62 1.72
N GLU A 63 -17.28 -4.84 1.99
CA GLU A 63 -16.56 -4.86 3.25
C GLU A 63 -16.29 -3.46 3.77
N ALA A 64 -16.38 -3.32 5.09
CA ALA A 64 -15.96 -2.13 5.79
C ALA A 64 -15.15 -2.50 7.05
N CYS A 65 -14.13 -1.71 7.34
CA CYS A 65 -13.35 -1.81 8.57
C CYS A 65 -13.20 -0.42 9.18
N LEU A 66 -13.73 -0.23 10.37
CA LEU A 66 -13.49 0.96 11.17
C LEU A 66 -12.29 0.70 12.06
N VAL A 67 -11.30 1.60 11.97
CA VAL A 67 -10.17 1.60 12.88
C VAL A 67 -10.06 2.93 13.60
N ARG A 68 -9.72 2.90 14.88
CA ARG A 68 -9.37 4.07 15.69
C ARG A 68 -7.89 4.35 15.52
N ILE A 69 -7.53 5.59 15.19
CA ILE A 69 -6.15 5.99 14.97
C ILE A 69 -5.46 6.19 16.32
N ASP A 70 -4.36 5.50 16.53
CA ASP A 70 -3.45 5.74 17.65
C ASP A 70 -2.32 6.71 17.25
N LYS A 71 -1.77 6.51 16.04
CA LYS A 71 -0.66 7.33 15.53
C LYS A 71 -0.65 7.39 14.01
N VAL A 72 -0.31 8.55 13.47
CA VAL A 72 -0.04 8.77 12.04
C VAL A 72 1.45 9.10 11.87
N ILE A 73 2.09 8.48 10.89
CA ILE A 73 3.50 8.67 10.53
C ILE A 73 3.56 9.02 9.04
N GLY A 74 4.24 10.12 8.69
CA GLY A 74 4.22 10.68 7.33
C GLY A 74 3.35 11.93 7.25
N ASN A 75 3.22 12.50 6.06
CA ASN A 75 2.52 13.75 5.84
C ASN A 75 1.23 13.53 5.03
N CYS A 76 0.08 13.51 5.71
CA CYS A 76 -1.23 13.63 5.08
C CYS A 76 -2.11 14.56 5.92
N PRO A 77 -2.45 15.76 5.42
CA PRO A 77 -3.27 16.72 6.15
C PRO A 77 -4.65 16.17 6.56
N LYS A 78 -5.27 15.32 5.72
CA LYS A 78 -6.58 14.69 5.99
C LYS A 78 -6.50 13.74 7.19
N LEU A 79 -5.40 12.99 7.34
CA LEU A 79 -5.26 12.00 8.41
C LEU A 79 -4.70 12.59 9.72
N GLN A 80 -3.98 13.71 9.67
CA GLN A 80 -3.40 14.34 10.86
C GLN A 80 -4.46 14.83 11.87
N ARG A 81 -5.69 15.09 11.43
CA ARG A 81 -6.81 15.52 12.29
C ARG A 81 -7.84 14.42 12.54
N ALA A 82 -7.72 13.31 11.83
CA ALA A 82 -8.63 12.19 11.94
C ALA A 82 -8.43 11.46 13.27
N LYS A 83 -9.54 11.03 13.89
CA LYS A 83 -9.50 10.11 15.06
C LYS A 83 -9.77 8.66 14.66
N ALA A 84 -10.35 8.45 13.48
CA ALA A 84 -10.67 7.14 12.97
C ALA A 84 -10.61 7.13 11.44
N VAL A 85 -10.38 5.95 10.90
CA VAL A 85 -10.42 5.68 9.46
C VAL A 85 -11.48 4.62 9.19
N LEU A 86 -12.33 4.87 8.20
CA LEU A 86 -13.26 3.88 7.67
C LEU A 86 -12.74 3.38 6.32
N LEU A 87 -12.22 2.16 6.32
CA LEU A 87 -11.80 1.46 5.12
C LEU A 87 -13.02 0.84 4.46
N LYS A 88 -13.22 1.05 3.16
CA LYS A 88 -14.33 0.46 2.41
C LYS A 88 -13.83 -0.28 1.18
N ARG A 89 -14.42 -1.44 0.90
CA ARG A 89 -14.18 -2.18 -0.33
C ARG A 89 -15.50 -2.68 -0.90
N GLU A 90 -15.67 -2.53 -2.19
CA GLU A 90 -16.78 -3.09 -2.95
C GLU A 90 -16.22 -3.84 -4.15
N TYR A 91 -16.72 -5.04 -4.41
CA TYR A 91 -16.27 -5.87 -5.52
C TYR A 91 -17.48 -6.54 -6.17
N PRO A 92 -17.69 -6.32 -7.47
CA PRO A 92 -18.67 -7.08 -8.22
C PRO A 92 -18.22 -8.54 -8.26
N HIS A 93 -19.15 -9.45 -8.03
CA HIS A 93 -18.94 -10.88 -8.04
C HIS A 93 -19.87 -11.54 -9.06
N ASP A 94 -19.33 -12.48 -9.81
CA ASP A 94 -20.09 -13.24 -10.80
C ASP A 94 -21.09 -14.16 -10.07
N PRO A 95 -22.41 -14.05 -10.34
CA PRO A 95 -23.42 -14.87 -9.68
C PRO A 95 -23.28 -16.38 -9.94
N TYR A 96 -22.56 -16.80 -10.99
CA TYR A 96 -22.35 -18.20 -11.33
C TYR A 96 -21.09 -18.79 -10.69
N GLU A 97 -20.21 -17.96 -10.13
CA GLU A 97 -19.04 -18.41 -9.41
C GLU A 97 -19.35 -18.58 -7.92
N GLN A 98 -18.84 -19.66 -7.33
CA GLN A 98 -18.95 -19.83 -5.89
C GLN A 98 -18.11 -18.76 -5.20
N ILE A 99 -18.73 -18.02 -4.28
CA ILE A 99 -18.01 -17.06 -3.44
C ILE A 99 -17.04 -17.87 -2.57
N ASP A 100 -15.75 -17.52 -2.63
CA ASP A 100 -14.71 -18.08 -1.77
C ASP A 100 -15.16 -18.03 -0.30
N PRO A 101 -15.22 -19.15 0.47
CA PRO A 101 -15.63 -19.12 1.87
C PRO A 101 -14.86 -18.12 2.74
N ASP A 102 -13.60 -17.88 2.40
CA ASP A 102 -12.69 -16.93 3.05
C ASP A 102 -12.62 -15.59 2.30
N TRP A 103 -13.69 -15.26 1.57
CA TRP A 103 -13.83 -13.95 0.96
C TRP A 103 -13.81 -12.87 2.03
N GLY A 104 -13.09 -11.82 1.70
CA GLY A 104 -13.10 -10.57 2.43
C GLY A 104 -11.85 -10.35 3.27
N ARG A 105 -11.14 -9.24 2.99
CA ARG A 105 -9.86 -8.93 3.65
C ARG A 105 -10.03 -8.44 5.06
N TYR A 106 -11.13 -7.76 5.36
CA TYR A 106 -11.35 -7.16 6.68
C TYR A 106 -12.11 -8.09 7.59
N ARG A 107 -12.83 -9.06 7.04
CA ARG A 107 -13.67 -10.01 7.79
C ARG A 107 -12.93 -10.80 8.88
N HIS A 108 -11.63 -11.04 8.68
CA HIS A 108 -10.80 -11.79 9.63
C HIS A 108 -10.23 -10.91 10.76
N LEU A 109 -10.28 -9.58 10.61
CA LEU A 109 -9.82 -8.66 11.64
C LEU A 109 -10.84 -8.61 12.78
N ARG A 110 -10.35 -8.66 14.02
CA ARG A 110 -11.22 -8.66 15.20
C ARG A 110 -11.16 -7.31 15.91
N PRO A 111 -12.28 -6.83 16.49
CA PRO A 111 -12.25 -5.68 17.38
C PRO A 111 -11.17 -5.82 18.47
N GLY A 112 -10.45 -4.72 18.73
CA GLY A 112 -9.32 -4.65 19.66
C GLY A 112 -7.95 -5.04 19.07
N TRP A 113 -7.90 -5.59 17.85
CA TRP A 113 -6.62 -5.87 17.19
C TRP A 113 -5.88 -4.59 16.83
N LYS A 114 -4.59 -4.52 17.17
CA LYS A 114 -3.72 -3.46 16.65
C LYS A 114 -3.43 -3.74 15.19
N THR A 115 -3.47 -2.70 14.37
CA THR A 115 -3.26 -2.77 12.93
C THR A 115 -2.31 -1.69 12.46
N VAL A 116 -1.56 -2.01 11.41
CA VAL A 116 -0.80 -1.04 10.63
C VAL A 116 -1.46 -0.90 9.27
N LEU A 117 -1.84 0.33 8.91
CA LEU A 117 -2.32 0.67 7.58
C LEU A 117 -1.22 1.37 6.80
N LEU A 118 -0.93 0.87 5.61
CA LEU A 118 -0.06 1.53 4.64
C LEU A 118 -0.96 2.34 3.71
N VAL A 119 -0.96 3.65 3.88
CA VAL A 119 -1.82 4.55 3.12
C VAL A 119 -1.00 5.22 2.02
N HIS A 120 -1.56 5.20 0.82
CA HIS A 120 -1.05 5.91 -0.34
C HIS A 120 -1.77 7.25 -0.47
N TYR A 121 -1.01 8.31 -0.71
CA TYR A 121 -1.52 9.67 -0.87
C TYR A 121 -1.01 10.27 -2.18
N TYR A 122 -1.86 10.28 -3.20
CA TYR A 122 -1.53 10.77 -4.53
C TYR A 122 -2.61 11.76 -5.01
N GLU A 123 -2.20 12.93 -5.53
CA GLU A 123 -3.11 13.96 -6.06
C GLU A 123 -4.28 14.36 -5.13
N ASN A 124 -4.07 14.30 -3.80
CA ASN A 124 -5.06 14.52 -2.74
C ASN A 124 -6.07 13.39 -2.51
N ASP A 125 -5.94 12.28 -3.22
CA ASP A 125 -6.71 11.07 -2.98
C ASP A 125 -5.98 10.14 -2.02
N LEU A 126 -6.77 9.52 -1.14
CA LEU A 126 -6.31 8.52 -0.20
C LEU A 126 -6.75 7.15 -0.71
N ALA A 127 -5.84 6.19 -0.66
CA ALA A 127 -6.17 4.81 -0.93
C ALA A 127 -5.35 3.87 -0.05
N VAL A 128 -5.93 2.71 0.21
CA VAL A 128 -5.26 1.60 0.89
C VAL A 128 -5.39 0.38 -0.01
N GLY A 129 -4.26 -0.21 -0.39
CA GLY A 129 -4.25 -1.48 -1.12
C GLY A 129 -4.86 -2.59 -0.27
N SER A 130 -5.38 -3.64 -0.90
CA SER A 130 -6.04 -4.72 -0.14
C SER A 130 -5.09 -5.51 0.77
N ASP A 131 -3.79 -5.44 0.51
CA ASP A 131 -2.73 -6.06 1.31
C ASP A 131 -2.03 -5.08 2.27
N ALA A 132 -2.43 -3.80 2.24
CA ALA A 132 -1.84 -2.73 3.04
C ALA A 132 -2.42 -2.63 4.46
N VAL A 133 -3.29 -3.57 4.86
CA VAL A 133 -3.82 -3.68 6.23
C VAL A 133 -3.17 -4.88 6.91
N ILE A 134 -2.33 -4.59 7.90
CA ILE A 134 -1.52 -5.58 8.61
C ILE A 134 -2.08 -5.73 10.01
N GLY A 135 -2.67 -6.88 10.31
CA GLY A 135 -3.10 -7.25 11.66
C GLY A 135 -1.91 -7.66 12.52
N LEU A 136 -1.75 -7.04 13.69
CA LEU A 136 -0.70 -7.38 14.63
C LEU A 136 -1.21 -8.41 15.63
N THR A 137 -0.48 -9.51 15.74
CA THR A 137 -0.72 -10.61 16.68
C THR A 137 0.21 -10.45 17.89
N ASN A 138 0.06 -11.33 18.89
CA ASN A 138 0.97 -11.35 20.05
C ASN A 138 2.45 -11.48 19.64
N ASP A 139 2.74 -12.17 18.53
CA ASP A 139 4.10 -12.36 18.01
C ASP A 139 4.67 -11.10 17.31
N THR A 140 3.82 -10.12 16.97
CA THR A 140 4.19 -8.87 16.29
C THR A 140 3.84 -7.61 17.09
N GLN A 141 3.39 -7.77 18.34
CA GLN A 141 2.94 -6.68 19.23
C GLN A 141 4.01 -5.62 19.49
N SER A 142 5.28 -6.02 19.59
CA SER A 142 6.40 -5.07 19.58
C SER A 142 6.67 -4.65 18.15
N LEU A 143 5.80 -3.79 17.61
CA LEU A 143 5.93 -3.21 16.27
C LEU A 143 7.38 -2.87 15.95
N PRO A 144 8.07 -3.67 15.12
CA PRO A 144 9.46 -3.39 14.78
C PRO A 144 9.51 -2.06 14.03
N GLU A 145 10.58 -1.29 14.23
CA GLU A 145 10.71 0.06 13.67
C GLU A 145 10.49 0.08 12.15
N ILE A 146 10.84 -1.01 11.45
CA ILE A 146 10.64 -1.17 10.02
C ILE A 146 9.18 -1.02 9.58
N LEU A 147 8.20 -1.51 10.36
CA LEU A 147 6.77 -1.36 10.02
C LEU A 147 6.27 0.08 10.22
N ARG A 148 7.11 0.97 10.75
CA ARG A 148 6.80 2.39 10.99
C ARG A 148 7.50 3.33 10.00
N ARG A 149 8.30 2.82 9.06
CA ARG A 149 9.03 3.65 8.09
C ARG A 149 8.15 4.03 6.91
N ALA A 150 7.69 5.28 6.87
CA ALA A 150 7.02 5.84 5.70
C ALA A 150 8.02 6.04 4.54
N GLY A 151 7.54 6.02 3.30
CA GLY A 151 8.33 6.24 2.09
C GLY A 151 9.11 5.03 1.57
N LEU A 152 8.97 3.85 2.19
CA LEU A 152 9.56 2.54 1.81
C LEU A 152 10.85 2.65 0.96
N ASN A 153 11.93 3.21 1.51
CA ASN A 153 13.21 3.22 0.82
C ASN A 153 13.84 1.82 0.87
N PHE A 154 13.57 1.01 -0.15
CA PHE A 154 13.99 -0.39 -0.26
C PHE A 154 15.50 -0.59 -0.17
N SER A 155 16.31 0.43 -0.51
CA SER A 155 17.77 0.35 -0.38
C SER A 155 18.27 0.23 1.07
N LEU A 156 17.46 0.65 2.04
CA LEU A 156 17.80 0.62 3.46
C LEU A 156 17.27 -0.64 4.17
N TYR A 157 16.60 -1.54 3.44
CA TYR A 157 16.04 -2.76 4.03
C TYR A 157 17.15 -3.78 4.27
N THR A 158 17.22 -4.26 5.50
CA THR A 158 18.07 -5.38 5.91
C THR A 158 17.36 -6.71 5.70
N ASP A 159 18.07 -7.83 5.80
CA ASP A 159 17.43 -9.15 5.69
C ASP A 159 16.56 -9.46 6.93
N GLU A 160 16.88 -8.87 8.09
CA GLU A 160 16.04 -8.91 9.29
C GLU A 160 14.70 -8.19 9.08
N ASP A 161 14.74 -7.04 8.39
CA ASP A 161 13.54 -6.29 8.00
C ASP A 161 12.62 -7.14 7.12
N LEU A 162 13.20 -7.90 6.18
CA LEU A 162 12.46 -8.81 5.30
C LEU A 162 11.79 -9.95 6.10
N VAL A 163 12.45 -10.49 7.12
CA VAL A 163 11.86 -11.53 8.01
C VAL A 163 10.63 -10.98 8.75
N VAL A 164 10.71 -9.74 9.24
CA VAL A 164 9.56 -9.07 9.88
C VAL A 164 8.41 -8.92 8.89
N TRP A 165 8.69 -8.45 7.67
CA TRP A 165 7.66 -8.31 6.63
C TRP A 165 7.06 -9.64 6.20
N LYS A 166 7.85 -10.72 6.17
CA LYS A 166 7.36 -12.07 5.91
C LYS A 166 6.34 -12.54 6.95
N ALA A 167 6.61 -12.25 8.22
CA ALA A 167 5.71 -12.60 9.31
C ALA A 167 4.46 -11.71 9.35
N ALA A 168 4.63 -10.41 9.11
CA ALA A 168 3.56 -9.42 9.20
C ALA A 168 2.61 -9.46 7.99
N SER A 169 3.15 -9.60 6.78
CA SER A 169 2.37 -9.68 5.54
C SER A 169 3.00 -10.68 4.56
N PRO A 170 2.73 -11.99 4.76
CA PRO A 170 3.25 -13.05 3.87
C PRO A 170 2.89 -12.85 2.40
N ARG A 171 1.78 -12.14 2.14
CA ARG A 171 1.29 -11.87 0.79
C ARG A 171 2.05 -10.75 0.09
N MET A 172 2.44 -9.68 0.80
CA MET A 172 3.28 -8.61 0.25
C MET A 172 4.75 -9.00 0.14
N TYR A 173 5.18 -9.99 0.93
CA TYR A 173 6.58 -10.36 1.07
C TYR A 173 7.30 -10.66 -0.27
N PRO A 174 6.74 -11.44 -1.21
CA PRO A 174 7.44 -11.75 -2.47
C PRO A 174 7.78 -10.50 -3.29
N ASP A 175 6.82 -9.58 -3.42
CA ASP A 175 7.00 -8.34 -4.19
C ASP A 175 8.01 -7.40 -3.51
N LEU A 176 7.98 -7.35 -2.18
CA LEU A 176 8.89 -6.54 -1.39
C LEU A 176 10.34 -7.06 -1.51
N VAL A 177 10.55 -8.37 -1.48
CA VAL A 177 11.86 -9.00 -1.73
C VAL A 177 12.38 -8.68 -3.12
N ALA A 178 11.53 -8.78 -4.15
CA ALA A 178 11.92 -8.47 -5.53
C ALA A 178 12.40 -7.02 -5.68
N ARG A 179 11.70 -6.06 -5.06
CA ARG A 179 12.08 -4.63 -5.07
C ARG A 179 13.38 -4.35 -4.34
N VAL A 180 13.58 -4.94 -3.16
CA VAL A 180 14.82 -4.80 -2.39
C VAL A 180 16.01 -5.38 -3.17
N ALA A 181 15.85 -6.55 -3.79
CA ALA A 181 16.90 -7.15 -4.63
C ALA A 181 17.26 -6.26 -5.82
N TYR A 182 16.25 -5.72 -6.52
CA TYR A 182 16.46 -4.81 -7.65
C TYR A 182 17.23 -3.54 -7.27
N GLU A 183 16.86 -2.89 -6.17
CA GLU A 183 17.54 -1.67 -5.69
C GLU A 183 18.98 -1.94 -5.23
N ARG A 184 19.22 -3.08 -4.58
CA ARG A 184 20.60 -3.51 -4.22
C ARG A 184 21.45 -3.71 -5.48
N GLU A 185 20.91 -4.35 -6.52
CA GLU A 185 21.61 -4.54 -7.79
C GLU A 185 21.92 -3.21 -8.49
N LEU A 186 20.98 -2.26 -8.49
CA LEU A 186 21.20 -0.90 -9.02
C LEU A 186 22.32 -0.16 -8.27
N LEU A 187 22.35 -0.27 -6.94
CA LEU A 187 23.40 0.34 -6.12
C LEU A 187 24.77 -0.31 -6.35
N GLU A 188 24.83 -1.63 -6.51
CA GLU A 188 26.06 -2.33 -6.85
C GLU A 188 26.58 -1.93 -8.24
N LYS A 189 25.69 -1.82 -9.23
CA LYS A 189 26.05 -1.29 -10.56
C LYS A 189 26.53 0.16 -10.50
N ALA A 190 25.89 1.01 -9.70
CA ALA A 190 26.35 2.38 -9.50
C ALA A 190 27.72 2.46 -8.82
N ARG A 191 27.98 1.59 -7.83
CA ARG A 191 29.28 1.48 -7.14
C ARG A 191 30.38 0.97 -8.07
N SER A 192 30.11 -0.03 -8.91
CA SER A 192 31.10 -0.53 -9.87
C SER A 192 31.46 0.52 -10.94
N MET A 193 30.52 1.39 -11.33
CA MET A 193 30.80 2.53 -12.23
C MET A 193 31.58 3.66 -11.56
N THR A 194 31.50 3.83 -10.24
CA THR A 194 32.25 4.87 -9.50
C THR A 194 33.67 4.43 -9.12
N GLY A 195 33.96 3.12 -9.12
CA GLY A 195 35.31 2.56 -9.00
C GLY A 195 36.19 2.71 -10.26
N LEU A 196 35.62 3.20 -11.37
CA LEU A 196 36.35 3.45 -12.61
C LEU A 196 37.23 4.70 -12.49
N SER A 197 38.48 4.56 -12.95
CA SER A 197 39.42 5.67 -13.10
C SER A 197 38.87 6.74 -14.05
N TRP A 198 39.36 7.98 -13.94
CA TRP A 198 38.95 9.08 -14.83
C TRP A 198 39.09 8.74 -16.33
N GLY A 199 40.10 7.92 -16.68
CA GLY A 199 40.31 7.45 -18.06
C GLY A 199 39.26 6.45 -18.54
N GLU A 200 38.75 5.58 -17.67
CA GLU A 200 37.69 4.62 -18.00
C GLU A 200 36.31 5.28 -18.08
N ARG A 201 36.08 6.33 -17.26
CA ARG A 201 34.87 7.17 -17.36
C ARG A 201 34.82 7.95 -18.68
N LEU A 202 35.98 8.40 -19.19
CA LEU A 202 36.11 9.05 -20.50
C LEU A 202 35.85 8.07 -21.65
N LEU A 203 36.33 6.82 -21.56
CA LEU A 203 36.07 5.80 -22.57
C LEU A 203 34.57 5.45 -22.68
N LEU A 204 33.86 5.32 -21.55
CA LEU A 204 32.41 5.13 -21.55
C LEU A 204 31.66 6.40 -22.01
N GLY A 205 32.12 7.58 -21.60
CA GLY A 205 31.62 8.88 -22.05
C GLY A 205 31.84 9.16 -23.55
N CYS A 206 32.76 8.45 -24.22
CA CYS A 206 32.95 8.50 -25.67
C CYS A 206 32.10 7.46 -26.44
N VAL A 207 31.66 6.37 -25.78
CA VAL A 207 30.82 5.34 -26.41
C VAL A 207 29.32 5.70 -26.33
N VAL A 208 28.88 6.38 -25.27
CA VAL A 208 27.46 6.74 -25.06
C VAL A 208 26.94 7.83 -26.02
N PRO A 209 27.69 8.89 -26.41
CA PRO A 209 27.23 9.85 -27.41
C PRO A 209 27.12 9.24 -28.81
N GLY A 210 27.98 8.27 -29.15
CA GLY A 210 27.93 7.56 -30.43
C GLY A 210 26.71 6.65 -30.57
N LEU A 211 26.35 5.92 -29.51
CA LEU A 211 25.17 5.05 -29.50
C LEU A 211 23.85 5.84 -29.49
N ILE A 212 23.79 6.96 -28.75
CA ILE A 212 22.61 7.85 -28.78
C ILE A 212 22.45 8.48 -30.17
N PHE A 213 23.53 8.85 -30.86
CA PHE A 213 23.45 9.43 -32.21
C PHE A 213 23.02 8.40 -33.28
N VAL A 214 23.48 7.15 -33.18
CA VAL A 214 23.08 6.06 -34.11
C VAL A 214 21.63 5.66 -33.89
N VAL A 215 21.18 5.52 -32.64
CA VAL A 215 19.78 5.18 -32.32
C VAL A 215 18.82 6.33 -32.69
N SER A 216 19.24 7.59 -32.48
CA SER A 216 18.44 8.76 -32.87
C SER A 216 18.28 8.88 -34.39
N ARG A 217 19.32 8.57 -35.18
CA ARG A 217 19.19 8.56 -36.65
C ARG A 217 18.39 7.37 -37.19
N LEU A 218 18.41 6.21 -36.51
CA LEU A 218 17.58 5.07 -36.90
C LEU A 218 16.09 5.35 -36.64
N LEU A 219 15.75 5.95 -35.49
CA LEU A 219 14.37 6.27 -35.12
C LEU A 219 13.75 7.38 -35.98
N ILE A 220 14.55 8.35 -36.45
CA ILE A 220 14.08 9.39 -37.37
C ILE A 220 13.80 8.82 -38.77
N ARG A 221 14.51 7.76 -39.20
CA ARG A 221 14.33 7.16 -40.53
C ARG A 221 13.10 6.26 -40.59
N ILE A 222 12.76 5.57 -39.50
CA ILE A 222 11.57 4.71 -39.40
C ILE A 222 10.27 5.52 -39.35
N LYS A 223 10.30 6.78 -38.90
CA LYS A 223 9.10 7.64 -38.83
C LYS A 223 8.75 8.36 -40.15
N ARG A 224 9.54 8.16 -41.21
CA ARG A 224 9.37 8.82 -42.53
C ARG A 224 9.18 7.84 -43.69
N SER A 225 8.97 6.56 -43.40
CA SER A 225 8.62 5.50 -44.35
C SER A 225 7.35 4.83 -43.86
#